data_AF-A0A9N9MQ86-F1
#
_entry.id   AF-A0A9N9MQ86-F1
#
_cell.length_a   1.000
_cell.length_b   1.000
_cell.length_c   1.000
_cell.angle_alpha   90.00
_cell.angle_beta   90.00
_cell.angle_gamma   90.00
#
_symmetry.space_group_name_H-M   'P 1'
#
loop_
_entity.id
_entity.type
_entity.pdbx_description
1 polymer ?
#
loop_
_entity_poly.entity_id
_entity_poly.type
_entity_poly.pdbx_seq_one_letter_code
_entity_poly.pdbx_strand_id
1 'polypeptide(L)'
;MHWQYSCLVNVIFFSANMRKLIFLIFTSILTLNTITKADPLTLVRDLVQFNIAGHPVLHKSVEWPFDPDVGTRRSRQYQELNGYLGENAIERLGLGIDGYDRERLEQQRKRDDGHLNGIDYLTP
;
A
#
# COMPACT_ATOMS: atom_id res chain seq x y z
N MET A 1 62.07 13.31 11.43
CA MET A 1 61.82 12.64 10.14
C MET A 1 61.22 11.21 10.25
N HIS A 2 60.79 10.74 11.42
CA HIS A 2 60.24 9.38 11.59
C HIS A 2 58.71 9.26 11.34
N TRP A 3 57.98 10.39 11.40
CA TRP A 3 56.51 10.43 11.30
C TRP A 3 55.97 10.38 9.87
N GLN A 4 56.77 10.74 8.87
CA GLN A 4 56.30 10.78 7.47
C GLN A 4 56.21 9.40 6.83
N TYR A 5 57.09 8.46 7.23
CA TYR A 5 57.14 7.11 6.68
C TYR A 5 56.01 6.21 7.20
N SER A 6 55.56 6.39 8.46
CA SER A 6 54.46 5.58 9.03
C SER A 6 53.09 5.87 8.40
N CYS A 7 52.81 7.11 7.98
CA CYS A 7 51.56 7.42 7.28
C CYS A 7 51.53 6.88 5.86
N LEU A 8 52.64 6.98 5.12
CA LEU A 8 52.72 6.49 3.73
C LEU A 8 52.60 4.96 3.65
N VAL A 9 53.21 4.22 4.59
CA VAL A 9 53.12 2.75 4.63
C VAL A 9 51.69 2.28 4.91
N ASN A 10 50.95 2.95 5.81
CA ASN A 10 49.57 2.58 6.13
C ASN A 10 48.58 2.86 4.98
N VAL A 11 48.75 3.95 4.22
CA VAL A 11 47.88 4.26 3.07
C VAL A 11 48.14 3.29 1.90
N ILE A 12 49.40 2.94 1.64
CA ILE A 12 49.76 1.96 0.60
C ILE A 12 49.27 0.55 1.00
N PHE A 13 49.39 0.18 2.29
CA PHE A 13 48.87 -1.08 2.82
C PHE A 13 47.34 -1.15 2.75
N PHE A 14 46.63 -0.06 3.07
CA PHE A 14 45.17 0.02 2.96
C PHE A 14 44.70 -0.08 1.50
N SER A 15 45.38 0.61 0.57
CA SER A 15 45.12 0.53 -0.87
C SER A 15 45.38 -0.85 -1.47
N ALA A 16 46.48 -1.50 -1.05
CA ALA A 16 46.82 -2.86 -1.50
C ALA A 16 45.83 -3.92 -1.00
N ASN A 17 45.37 -3.79 0.25
CA ASN A 17 44.35 -4.68 0.81
C ASN A 17 42.97 -4.45 0.19
N MET A 18 42.62 -3.19 -0.12
CA MET A 18 41.37 -2.88 -0.82
C MET A 18 41.37 -3.43 -2.25
N ARG A 19 42.49 -3.36 -2.96
CA ARG A 19 42.63 -4.00 -4.28
C ARG A 19 42.48 -5.52 -4.19
N LYS A 20 43.10 -6.17 -3.21
CA LYS A 20 42.93 -7.62 -2.97
C LYS A 20 41.49 -7.98 -2.62
N LEU A 21 40.80 -7.17 -1.82
CA LEU A 21 39.40 -7.35 -1.48
C LEU A 21 38.51 -7.27 -2.73
N ILE A 22 38.73 -6.27 -3.60
CA ILE A 22 37.99 -6.11 -4.85
C ILE A 22 38.22 -7.31 -5.78
N PHE A 23 39.47 -7.79 -5.91
CA PHE A 23 39.77 -8.99 -6.70
C PHE A 23 39.14 -10.27 -6.11
N LEU A 24 39.09 -10.41 -4.79
CA LEU A 24 38.43 -11.54 -4.12
C LEU A 24 36.91 -11.51 -4.30
N ILE A 25 36.28 -10.32 -4.22
CA ILE A 25 34.86 -10.14 -4.48
C ILE A 25 34.54 -10.44 -5.96
N PHE A 26 35.36 -9.94 -6.88
CA PHE A 26 35.15 -10.15 -8.31
C PHE A 26 35.30 -11.64 -8.71
N THR A 27 36.30 -12.32 -8.16
CA THR A 27 36.51 -13.77 -8.40
C THR A 27 35.46 -14.65 -7.72
N SER A 28 34.93 -14.26 -6.55
CA SER A 28 33.81 -14.99 -5.93
C SER A 28 32.52 -14.83 -6.74
N ILE A 29 32.23 -13.64 -7.27
CA ILE A 29 31.06 -13.40 -8.13
C ILE A 29 31.18 -14.22 -9.42
N LEU A 30 32.34 -14.24 -10.08
CA LEU A 30 32.57 -15.02 -11.30
C LEU A 30 32.40 -16.54 -11.08
N THR A 31 32.84 -17.06 -9.93
CA THR A 31 32.71 -18.49 -9.61
C THR A 31 31.30 -18.88 -9.13
N LEU A 32 30.54 -17.97 -8.53
CA LEU A 32 29.14 -18.22 -8.17
C LEU A 32 28.25 -18.35 -9.43
N ASN A 33 28.53 -17.57 -10.48
CA ASN A 33 27.80 -17.62 -11.75
C ASN A 33 28.05 -18.90 -12.58
N THR A 34 29.09 -19.69 -12.27
CA THR A 34 29.32 -20.97 -12.96
C THR A 34 28.65 -22.16 -12.26
N ILE A 35 28.38 -22.04 -10.95
CA ILE A 35 27.73 -23.07 -10.13
C ILE A 35 26.22 -23.05 -10.33
N THR A 36 25.62 -21.84 -10.34
CA THR A 36 24.26 -21.68 -10.83
C THR A 36 24.37 -21.63 -12.34
N LYS A 37 23.84 -22.63 -13.06
CA LYS A 37 23.77 -22.58 -14.54
C LYS A 37 22.76 -21.51 -15.02
N ALA A 38 22.80 -20.34 -14.41
CA ALA A 38 21.99 -19.19 -14.74
C ALA A 38 22.62 -18.54 -15.96
N ASP A 39 21.92 -18.59 -17.08
CA ASP A 39 22.27 -17.82 -18.27
C ASP A 39 22.35 -16.34 -17.87
N PRO A 40 23.45 -15.61 -18.18
CA PRO A 40 23.59 -14.19 -17.85
C PRO A 40 22.36 -13.35 -18.25
N LEU A 41 21.67 -13.74 -19.32
CA LEU A 41 20.44 -13.09 -19.77
C LEU A 41 19.28 -13.24 -18.76
N THR A 42 19.18 -14.41 -18.10
CA THR A 42 18.17 -14.67 -17.06
C THR A 42 18.43 -13.83 -15.83
N LEU A 43 19.68 -13.63 -15.43
CA LEU A 43 20.02 -12.81 -14.27
C LEU A 43 19.71 -11.33 -14.50
N VAL A 44 20.00 -10.80 -15.69
CA VAL A 44 19.63 -9.42 -16.05
C VAL A 44 18.12 -9.28 -16.13
N ARG A 45 17.43 -10.23 -16.76
CA ARG A 45 15.97 -10.25 -16.84
C ARG A 45 15.34 -10.26 -15.45
N ASP A 46 15.83 -11.11 -14.55
CA ASP A 46 15.34 -11.24 -13.18
C ASP A 46 15.57 -9.96 -12.40
N LEU A 47 16.77 -9.36 -12.48
CA LEU A 47 17.04 -8.07 -11.83
C LEU A 47 16.13 -6.96 -12.35
N VAL A 48 15.95 -6.85 -13.66
CA VAL A 48 15.05 -5.85 -14.25
C VAL A 48 13.60 -6.12 -13.85
N GLN A 49 13.16 -7.38 -13.88
CA GLN A 49 11.80 -7.79 -13.53
C GLN A 49 11.50 -7.55 -12.05
N PHE A 50 12.43 -7.86 -11.14
CA PHE A 50 12.27 -7.59 -9.71
C PHE A 50 12.19 -6.09 -9.39
N ASN A 51 12.91 -5.25 -10.15
CA ASN A 51 12.89 -3.79 -9.94
C ASN A 51 11.69 -3.11 -10.62
N ILE A 52 11.24 -3.58 -11.79
CA ILE A 52 10.14 -2.95 -12.54
C ILE A 52 8.78 -3.54 -12.16
N ALA A 53 8.68 -4.87 -12.06
CA ALA A 53 7.42 -5.59 -11.84
C ALA A 53 7.24 -6.03 -10.38
N GLY A 54 8.22 -5.77 -9.50
CA GLY A 54 8.24 -6.26 -8.13
C GLY A 54 8.56 -7.75 -8.03
N HIS A 55 8.74 -8.24 -6.80
CA HIS A 55 8.84 -9.68 -6.56
C HIS A 55 7.56 -10.36 -7.08
N PRO A 56 7.62 -11.50 -7.79
CA PRO A 56 6.45 -12.26 -8.16
C PRO A 56 5.85 -12.81 -6.88
N VAL A 57 5.09 -11.97 -6.18
CA VAL A 57 4.23 -12.36 -5.08
C VAL A 57 3.22 -13.30 -5.71
N LEU A 58 3.43 -14.59 -5.48
CA LEU A 58 2.46 -15.64 -5.74
C LEU A 58 1.11 -15.14 -5.27
N HIS A 59 0.21 -14.86 -6.22
CA HIS A 59 -1.17 -14.55 -5.90
C HIS A 59 -1.68 -15.77 -5.13
N LYS A 60 -1.95 -15.60 -3.82
CA LYS A 60 -2.53 -16.68 -3.02
C LYS A 60 -3.88 -17.00 -3.64
N SER A 61 -4.12 -18.27 -3.94
CA SER A 61 -5.47 -18.73 -4.28
C SER A 61 -6.34 -18.50 -3.05
N VAL A 62 -7.21 -17.47 -3.13
CA VAL A 62 -8.20 -17.20 -2.10
C VAL A 62 -9.52 -17.77 -2.60
N GLU A 63 -10.01 -18.80 -1.92
CA GLU A 63 -11.36 -19.30 -2.12
C GLU A 63 -12.34 -18.44 -1.31
N TRP A 64 -13.34 -17.89 -2.00
CA TRP A 64 -14.42 -17.16 -1.36
C TRP A 64 -15.66 -18.05 -1.33
N PRO A 65 -16.26 -18.32 -0.16
CA PRO A 65 -17.55 -18.98 -0.08
C PRO A 65 -18.65 -18.01 -0.56
N PHE A 66 -18.88 -17.98 -1.88
CA PHE A 66 -19.91 -17.16 -2.50
C PHE A 66 -21.27 -17.87 -2.36
N ASP A 67 -22.14 -17.29 -1.54
CA ASP A 67 -23.53 -17.69 -1.43
C ASP A 67 -24.40 -16.63 -2.14
N PRO A 68 -25.02 -16.95 -3.29
CA PRO A 68 -25.79 -15.98 -4.07
C PRO A 68 -27.02 -15.45 -3.32
N ASP A 69 -27.56 -16.21 -2.38
CA ASP A 69 -28.79 -15.89 -1.67
C ASP A 69 -28.55 -15.08 -0.38
N VAL A 70 -27.29 -14.90 -0.01
CA VAL A 70 -26.92 -14.18 1.23
C VAL A 70 -27.40 -12.73 1.22
N GLY A 71 -27.43 -12.10 0.05
CA GLY A 71 -27.91 -10.72 -0.14
C GLY A 71 -29.40 -10.61 0.21
N THR A 72 -30.22 -11.52 -0.31
CA THR A 72 -31.67 -11.54 -0.05
C THR A 72 -31.96 -11.75 1.44
N ARG A 73 -31.26 -12.69 2.09
CA ARG A 73 -31.47 -12.98 3.52
C ARG A 73 -31.02 -11.81 4.42
N ARG A 74 -29.91 -11.15 4.08
CA ARG A 74 -29.38 -10.01 4.86
C ARG A 74 -30.09 -8.69 4.56
N SER A 75 -30.75 -8.56 3.41
CA SER A 75 -31.52 -7.36 3.06
C SER A 75 -32.57 -7.03 4.11
N ARG A 76 -33.29 -8.03 4.62
CA ARG A 76 -34.26 -7.84 5.73
C ARG A 76 -33.59 -7.26 6.97
N GLN A 77 -32.49 -7.86 7.41
CA GLN A 77 -31.74 -7.42 8.59
C GLN A 77 -31.19 -6.00 8.40
N TYR A 78 -30.71 -5.69 7.20
CA TYR A 78 -30.19 -4.37 6.86
C TYR A 78 -31.28 -3.30 6.93
N GLN A 79 -32.47 -3.59 6.40
CA GLN A 79 -33.61 -2.67 6.42
C GLN A 79 -34.16 -2.46 7.84
N GLU A 80 -34.19 -3.50 8.67
CA GLU A 80 -34.58 -3.39 10.09
C GLU A 80 -33.63 -2.48 10.87
N LEU A 81 -32.33 -2.50 10.55
CA LEU A 81 -31.31 -1.70 11.23
C LEU A 81 -31.19 -0.27 10.68
N ASN A 82 -31.34 -0.09 9.37
CA ASN A 82 -31.00 1.16 8.68
C ASN A 82 -32.20 1.85 8.00
N GLY A 83 -33.41 1.33 8.18
CA GLY A 83 -34.60 1.82 7.51
C GLY A 83 -34.76 1.25 6.09
N TYR A 84 -35.91 1.51 5.50
CA TYR A 84 -36.19 1.12 4.11
C TYR A 84 -35.16 1.77 3.19
N LEU A 85 -34.53 0.96 2.32
CA LEU A 85 -33.42 1.39 1.44
C LEU A 85 -32.20 2.03 2.15
N GLY A 86 -32.08 1.92 3.47
CA GLY A 86 -30.94 2.45 4.21
C GLY A 86 -30.98 3.96 4.50
N GLU A 87 -32.16 4.58 4.50
CA GLU A 87 -32.37 6.01 4.80
C GLU A 87 -31.62 6.47 6.06
N ASN A 88 -31.77 5.74 7.18
CA ASN A 88 -31.11 6.08 8.44
C ASN A 88 -29.58 5.90 8.36
N ALA A 89 -29.09 4.96 7.55
CA ALA A 89 -27.64 4.81 7.35
C ALA A 89 -27.07 5.99 6.57
N ILE A 90 -27.78 6.46 5.53
CA ILE A 90 -27.37 7.61 4.73
C ILE A 90 -27.36 8.88 5.59
N GLU A 91 -28.39 9.09 6.40
CA GLU A 91 -28.45 10.22 7.34
C GLU A 91 -27.24 10.19 8.30
N ARG A 92 -26.97 9.04 8.93
CA ARG A 92 -25.81 8.88 9.84
C ARG A 92 -24.47 9.09 9.16
N LEU A 93 -24.31 8.62 7.91
CA LEU A 93 -23.10 8.88 7.13
C LEU A 93 -22.92 10.37 6.84
N GLY A 94 -24.01 11.09 6.57
CA GLY A 94 -24.00 12.54 6.34
C GLY A 94 -23.72 13.38 7.59
N LEU A 95 -24.00 12.85 8.78
CA LEU A 95 -23.74 13.53 10.07
C LEU A 95 -22.30 13.39 10.56
N GLY A 96 -21.56 12.37 10.12
CA GLY A 96 -20.16 12.14 10.51
C GLY A 96 -19.99 11.31 11.80
N ILE A 97 -18.75 10.83 12.03
CA ILE A 97 -18.40 9.85 13.11
C ILE A 97 -17.67 10.53 14.29
N ASP A 98 -17.44 11.84 14.20
CA ASP A 98 -16.66 12.63 15.16
C ASP A 98 -17.43 13.04 16.44
N GLY A 99 -18.67 12.58 16.60
CA GLY A 99 -19.48 12.80 17.81
C GLY A 99 -20.24 14.13 17.84
N TYR A 100 -20.17 14.94 16.78
CA TYR A 100 -20.91 16.20 16.62
C TYR A 100 -22.18 16.02 15.77
N ASP A 101 -22.73 14.81 15.76
CA ASP A 101 -23.90 14.43 14.97
C ASP A 101 -25.14 15.26 15.32
N ARG A 102 -25.41 15.46 16.62
CA ARG A 102 -26.57 16.24 17.08
C ARG A 102 -26.54 17.69 16.63
N GLU A 103 -25.39 18.34 16.74
CA GLU A 103 -25.21 19.74 16.34
C GLU A 103 -25.41 19.91 14.84
N ARG A 104 -24.87 18.99 14.04
CA ARG A 104 -25.05 18.98 12.57
C ARG A 104 -26.49 18.68 12.17
N LEU A 105 -27.17 17.79 12.88
CA LEU A 105 -28.58 17.49 12.67
C LEU A 105 -29.46 18.71 12.99
N GLU A 106 -29.18 19.43 14.08
CA GLU A 106 -29.89 20.68 14.41
C GLU A 106 -29.64 21.76 13.35
N GLN A 107 -28.42 21.87 12.84
CA GLN A 107 -28.10 22.78 11.74
C GLN A 107 -28.82 22.39 10.45
N GLN A 108 -28.89 21.10 10.12
CA GLN A 108 -29.67 20.57 8.99
C GLN A 108 -31.14 20.96 9.13
N ARG A 109 -31.75 20.68 10.29
CA ARG A 109 -33.15 21.04 10.57
C ARG A 109 -33.42 22.53 10.43
N LYS A 110 -32.52 23.39 10.89
CA LYS A 110 -32.65 24.86 10.73
C LYS A 110 -32.54 25.31 9.27
N ARG A 111 -31.77 24.62 8.43
CA ARG A 111 -31.70 24.90 6.99
C ARG A 111 -32.96 24.42 6.28
N ASP A 112 -33.45 23.25 6.67
CA ASP A 112 -34.60 22.60 6.04
C ASP A 112 -35.94 23.18 6.56
N ASP A 113 -35.91 23.98 7.63
CA ASP A 113 -37.06 24.74 8.13
C ASP A 113 -37.56 25.69 7.02
N GLY A 114 -38.75 25.39 6.50
CA GLY A 114 -39.35 26.10 5.36
C GLY A 114 -39.02 25.55 3.96
N HIS A 115 -38.10 24.58 3.83
CA HIS A 115 -37.71 23.98 2.55
C HIS A 115 -38.17 22.52 2.48
N LEU A 116 -39.37 22.27 1.94
CA LEU A 116 -39.92 20.93 1.78
C LEU A 116 -39.23 20.19 0.61
N ASN A 117 -38.48 19.13 0.90
CA ASN A 117 -38.00 18.14 -0.09
C ASN A 117 -37.29 18.71 -1.33
N GLY A 118 -36.54 19.81 -1.19
CA GLY A 118 -35.74 20.37 -2.30
C GLY A 118 -36.55 21.08 -3.40
N ILE A 119 -37.82 21.40 -3.14
CA ILE A 119 -38.64 22.28 -3.98
C ILE A 119 -38.88 23.58 -3.23
N ASP A 120 -38.30 24.65 -3.77
CA ASP A 120 -38.39 26.00 -3.22
C ASP A 120 -39.70 26.63 -3.67
N TYR A 121 -40.75 26.56 -2.84
CA TYR A 121 -42.09 27.05 -3.20
C TYR A 121 -42.20 28.59 -3.17
N LEU A 122 -41.14 29.31 -2.82
CA LEU A 122 -41.15 30.76 -2.57
C LEU A 122 -40.29 31.58 -3.55
N THR A 123 -39.82 30.98 -4.64
CA THR A 123 -39.31 31.72 -5.80
C THR A 123 -40.31 31.62 -6.96
N PRO A 124 -41.05 32.70 -7.30
CA PRO A 124 -41.81 32.75 -8.56
C PRO A 124 -40.89 32.75 -9.79
#